data_AF-A0A5C5USV0-F1
#
_entry.id   AF-A0A5C5USV0-F1
#
_cell.length_a   1.000
_cell.length_b   1.000
_cell.length_c   1.000
_cell.angle_alpha   90.00
_cell.angle_beta   90.00
_cell.angle_gamma   90.00
#
_symmetry.space_group_name_H-M   'P 1'
#
loop_
_entity.id
_entity.type
_entity.pdbx_description
1 polymer ?
#
loop_
_entity_poly.entity_id
_entity_poly.type
_entity_poly.pdbx_seq_one_letter_code
_entity_poly.pdbx_strand_id
1 'polypeptide(L)'
;MFVSNGHSILAEYTSGSLAASPQRIYLYGNRIDEPVAMIDSTDTYYYHADASTSIRAITDSSGSVEELYKYSAYGDPTILAANGTTVRSSSNIDNRFLFTAREWDDALTATSTLQIESY
;
A
#
# COMPACT_ATOMS: atom_id res chain seq x y z
N MET A 1 14.07 3.45 -1.49
CA MET A 1 14.49 3.41 -2.92
C MET A 1 13.54 2.46 -3.64
N PHE A 2 13.16 2.75 -4.88
CA PHE A 2 12.21 1.93 -5.64
C PHE A 2 12.84 1.40 -6.92
N VAL A 3 12.47 0.18 -7.31
CA VAL A 3 12.73 -0.39 -8.63
C VAL A 3 11.39 -0.48 -9.36
N SER A 4 11.31 0.05 -10.58
CA SER A 4 10.08 0.10 -11.37
C SER A 4 10.28 -0.37 -12.81
N ASN A 5 9.20 -0.78 -13.46
CA ASN A 5 9.17 -1.15 -14.89
C ASN A 5 8.38 -0.12 -15.73
N GLY A 6 8.56 1.16 -15.42
CA GLY A 6 7.76 2.24 -15.98
C GLY A 6 6.56 2.53 -15.10
N HIS A 7 5.41 1.93 -15.39
CA HIS A 7 4.14 2.25 -14.71
C HIS A 7 3.97 1.55 -13.35
N SER A 8 4.77 0.53 -13.04
CA SER A 8 4.61 -0.28 -11.83
C SER A 8 5.89 -0.33 -11.01
N ILE A 9 5.75 -0.30 -9.68
CA ILE A 9 6.86 -0.45 -8.74
C ILE A 9 7.01 -1.93 -8.42
N LEU A 10 8.13 -2.53 -8.81
CA LEU A 10 8.39 -3.95 -8.59
C LEU A 10 8.92 -4.25 -7.20
N ALA A 11 9.69 -3.32 -6.62
CA ALA A 11 10.28 -3.53 -5.31
C ALA A 11 10.61 -2.23 -4.58
N GLU A 12 10.61 -2.31 -3.26
CA GLU A 12 11.01 -1.25 -2.34
C GLU A 12 12.22 -1.69 -1.52
N TYR A 13 13.09 -0.74 -1.21
CA TYR A 13 14.30 -0.98 -0.42
C TYR A 13 14.46 0.11 0.62
N THR A 14 14.81 -0.29 1.85
CA THR A 14 15.37 0.62 2.83
C THR A 14 16.69 1.19 2.28
N SER A 15 16.95 2.47 2.54
CA SER A 15 18.17 3.14 2.06
C SER A 15 19.43 2.38 2.48
N GLY A 16 20.34 2.13 1.53
CA GLY A 16 21.58 1.38 1.78
C GLY A 16 21.44 -0.15 1.78
N SER A 17 20.25 -0.71 1.56
CA SER A 17 20.06 -2.16 1.45
C SER A 17 20.71 -2.75 0.19
N LEU A 18 21.15 -4.00 0.28
CA LEU A 18 21.64 -4.76 -0.87
C LEU A 18 20.51 -4.98 -1.88
N ALA A 19 20.86 -5.05 -3.17
CA ALA A 19 19.89 -5.31 -4.24
C ALA A 19 19.14 -6.66 -4.09
N ALA A 20 19.70 -7.62 -3.37
CA ALA A 20 19.08 -8.91 -3.08
C ALA A 20 18.16 -8.89 -1.83
N SER A 21 17.99 -7.75 -1.18
CA SER A 21 17.24 -7.61 0.07
C SER A 21 16.17 -6.51 -0.05
N PRO A 22 15.16 -6.69 -0.92
CA PRO A 22 14.02 -5.79 -0.97
C PRO A 22 13.25 -5.86 0.35
N GLN A 23 12.76 -4.71 0.81
CA GLN A 23 11.81 -4.60 1.90
C GLN A 23 10.43 -5.12 1.46
N ARG A 24 10.04 -4.85 0.22
CA ARG A 24 8.81 -5.35 -0.40
C ARG A 24 9.03 -5.68 -1.86
N ILE A 25 8.35 -6.71 -2.35
CA ILE A 25 8.24 -7.07 -3.77
C ILE A 25 6.76 -7.04 -4.15
N TYR A 26 6.43 -6.47 -5.30
CA TYR A 26 5.08 -6.46 -5.83
C TYR A 26 4.97 -7.30 -7.09
N LEU A 27 3.96 -8.15 -7.11
CA LEU A 27 3.56 -8.94 -8.27
C LEU A 27 2.36 -8.28 -8.92
N TYR A 28 2.38 -8.17 -10.24
CA TYR A 28 1.31 -7.56 -11.03
C TYR A 28 0.71 -8.56 -12.00
N GLY A 29 -0.56 -8.33 -12.30
CA GLY A 29 -1.27 -8.99 -13.38
C GLY A 29 -0.83 -8.48 -14.75
N ASN A 30 -1.62 -8.81 -15.77
CA ASN A 30 -1.30 -8.46 -17.15
C ASN A 30 -1.74 -7.03 -17.52
N ARG A 31 -2.65 -6.43 -16.73
CA ARG A 31 -3.16 -5.08 -16.97
C ARG A 31 -2.34 -4.05 -16.20
N ILE A 32 -2.47 -2.80 -16.62
CA ILE A 32 -1.96 -1.65 -15.87
C ILE A 32 -2.76 -1.53 -14.57
N ASP A 33 -2.08 -1.13 -13.49
CA ASP A 33 -2.67 -0.95 -12.16
C ASP A 33 -3.41 -2.22 -11.66
N GLU A 34 -2.74 -3.36 -11.78
CA GLU A 34 -3.29 -4.65 -11.34
C GLU A 34 -2.33 -5.33 -10.35
N PRO A 35 -2.12 -4.78 -9.14
CA PRO A 35 -1.33 -5.45 -8.12
C PRO A 35 -2.06 -6.74 -7.72
N VAL A 36 -1.32 -7.84 -7.68
CA VAL A 36 -1.82 -9.19 -7.36
C VAL A 36 -1.35 -9.58 -5.97
N ALA A 37 -0.08 -9.34 -5.66
CA ALA A 37 0.47 -9.62 -4.35
C ALA A 37 1.57 -8.64 -3.95
N MET A 38 1.73 -8.44 -2.65
CA MET A 38 2.87 -7.81 -2.01
C MET A 38 3.54 -8.84 -1.11
N ILE A 39 4.86 -8.99 -1.23
CA ILE A 39 5.66 -9.91 -0.44
C ILE A 39 6.63 -9.07 0.39
N ASP A 40 6.63 -9.26 1.70
CA ASP A 40 7.62 -8.68 2.61
C ASP A 40 8.38 -9.77 3.38
N SER A 41 9.13 -9.40 4.42
CA SER A 41 9.89 -10.35 5.23
C SER A 41 9.03 -11.28 6.08
N THR A 42 7.74 -10.95 6.25
CA THR A 42 6.83 -11.57 7.21
C THR A 42 5.83 -12.47 6.49
N ASP A 43 5.26 -12.01 5.37
CA ASP A 43 4.18 -12.71 4.69
C ASP A 43 4.06 -12.35 3.19
N THR A 44 3.15 -13.05 2.51
CA THR A 44 2.59 -12.66 1.20
C THR A 44 1.15 -12.20 1.39
N TYR A 45 0.88 -10.99 0.92
CA TYR A 45 -0.42 -10.37 0.99
C TYR A 45 -1.04 -10.29 -0.41
N TYR A 46 -2.26 -10.79 -0.55
CA TYR A 46 -2.97 -10.90 -1.82
C TYR A 46 -4.04 -9.83 -1.96
N TYR A 47 -4.00 -9.11 -3.07
CA TYR A 47 -4.94 -8.03 -3.38
C TYR A 47 -6.23 -8.55 -4.00
N HIS A 48 -7.37 -8.12 -3.46
CA HIS A 48 -8.69 -8.44 -3.98
C HIS A 48 -9.35 -7.16 -4.49
N ALA A 49 -9.32 -6.97 -5.81
CA ALA A 49 -9.89 -5.80 -6.46
C ALA A 49 -11.33 -6.04 -6.95
N ASP A 50 -12.12 -4.96 -7.01
CA ASP A 50 -13.42 -4.99 -7.69
C ASP A 50 -13.30 -4.81 -9.21
N ALA A 51 -14.44 -4.76 -9.91
CA ALA A 51 -14.48 -4.61 -11.38
C ALA A 51 -13.88 -3.28 -11.89
N SER A 52 -13.73 -2.27 -11.01
CA SER A 52 -13.08 -0.99 -11.29
C SER A 52 -11.61 -0.94 -10.85
N THR A 53 -11.03 -2.12 -10.59
CA THR A 53 -9.66 -2.34 -10.07
C THR A 53 -9.39 -1.67 -8.72
N SER A 54 -10.41 -1.22 -8.00
CA SER A 54 -10.24 -0.68 -6.64
C SER A 54 -10.07 -1.82 -5.64
N ILE A 55 -9.04 -1.75 -4.79
CA ILE A 55 -8.78 -2.79 -3.79
C ILE A 55 -9.89 -2.79 -2.74
N ARG A 56 -10.52 -3.93 -2.48
CA ARG A 56 -11.59 -4.08 -1.49
C ARG A 56 -11.17 -4.89 -0.27
N ALA A 57 -10.26 -5.83 -0.47
CA ALA A 57 -9.71 -6.63 0.60
C ALA A 57 -8.24 -6.96 0.32
N ILE A 58 -7.50 -7.24 1.38
CA ILE A 58 -6.18 -7.84 1.33
C ILE A 58 -6.17 -9.01 2.32
N THR A 59 -5.65 -10.16 1.88
CA THR A 59 -5.51 -11.36 2.72
C THR A 59 -4.05 -11.76 2.86
N ASP A 60 -3.68 -12.37 3.98
CA ASP A 60 -2.37 -13.00 4.19
C ASP A 60 -2.24 -14.34 3.43
N SER A 61 -1.11 -15.05 3.62
CA SER A 61 -0.89 -16.37 3.02
C SER A 61 -1.76 -17.50 3.60
N SER A 62 -2.37 -17.28 4.76
CA SER A 62 -3.35 -18.21 5.35
C SER A 62 -4.76 -18.01 4.79
N GLY A 63 -5.00 -16.94 4.04
CA GLY A 63 -6.31 -16.53 3.54
C GLY A 63 -7.12 -15.72 4.57
N SER A 64 -6.49 -15.31 5.67
CA SER A 64 -7.10 -14.42 6.67
C SER A 64 -7.12 -12.99 6.14
N VAL A 65 -8.23 -12.28 6.36
CA VAL A 65 -8.38 -10.88 5.93
C VAL A 65 -7.56 -9.98 6.85
N GLU A 66 -6.58 -9.30 6.28
CA GLU A 66 -5.77 -8.32 7.00
C GLU A 66 -6.44 -6.95 6.99
N GLU A 67 -6.94 -6.53 5.83
CA GLU A 67 -7.50 -5.20 5.62
C GLU A 67 -8.68 -5.22 4.65
N LEU A 68 -9.66 -4.38 4.94
CA LEU A 68 -10.81 -4.10 4.08
C LEU A 68 -10.85 -2.60 3.77
N TYR A 69 -11.30 -2.27 2.56
CA TYR A 69 -11.32 -0.88 2.09
C TYR A 69 -12.71 -0.48 1.57
N LYS A 70 -13.19 0.66 2.07
CA LYS A 70 -14.31 1.40 1.49
C LYS A 70 -13.80 2.71 0.91
N TYR A 71 -14.51 3.24 -0.07
CA TYR A 71 -14.12 4.48 -0.73
C TYR A 71 -15.30 5.45 -0.74
N SER A 72 -15.00 6.73 -0.59
CA SER A 72 -15.93 7.80 -0.99
C SER A 72 -16.15 7.76 -2.51
N ALA A 73 -17.12 8.55 -3.01
CA ALA A 73 -17.34 8.69 -4.45
C ALA A 73 -16.11 9.24 -5.20
N TYR A 74 -15.19 9.89 -4.49
CA TYR A 74 -13.96 10.48 -5.03
C TYR A 74 -12.70 9.69 -4.70
N GLY A 75 -12.84 8.50 -4.09
CA GLY A 75 -11.72 7.60 -3.85
C GLY A 75 -11.05 7.72 -2.48
N ASP A 76 -11.58 8.54 -1.57
CA ASP A 76 -11.02 8.65 -0.21
C ASP A 76 -11.21 7.32 0.53
N PRO A 77 -10.13 6.68 1.03
CA PRO A 77 -10.21 5.38 1.66
C PRO A 77 -10.71 5.46 3.11
N THR A 78 -11.51 4.47 3.51
CA THR A 78 -11.72 4.09 4.90
C THR A 78 -11.15 2.69 5.09
N ILE A 79 -10.14 2.57 5.93
CA ILE A 79 -9.48 1.30 6.26
C ILE A 79 -10.27 0.63 7.37
N LEU A 80 -10.60 -0.64 7.19
CA LEU A 80 -11.38 -1.45 8.11
C LEU A 80 -10.61 -2.71 8.51
N ALA A 81 -10.79 -3.14 9.75
CA ALA A 81 -10.33 -4.46 10.20
C ALA A 81 -11.13 -5.59 9.55
N ALA A 82 -10.66 -6.83 9.74
CA ALA A 82 -11.27 -8.05 9.23
C ALA A 82 -12.77 -8.19 9.54
N ASN A 83 -13.25 -7.59 10.64
CA ASN A 83 -14.65 -7.61 11.04
C ASN A 83 -15.55 -6.66 10.21
N GLY A 84 -14.98 -5.88 9.27
CA GLY A 84 -15.70 -4.97 8.37
C GLY A 84 -16.34 -3.75 9.02
N THR A 85 -16.13 -3.52 10.32
CA THR A 85 -16.78 -2.45 11.09
C THR A 85 -15.80 -1.58 11.89
N THR A 86 -14.70 -2.14 12.38
CA THR A 86 -13.68 -1.36 13.09
C THR A 86 -12.83 -0.57 12.11
N VAL A 87 -12.90 0.76 12.19
CA VAL A 87 -12.11 1.70 11.38
C VAL A 87 -10.68 1.79 11.92
N ARG A 88 -9.69 1.81 11.03
CA ARG A 88 -8.27 2.06 11.33
C ARG A 88 -7.84 3.40 10.77
N SER A 89 -6.93 4.06 11.47
CA SER A 89 -6.31 5.32 11.02
C SER A 89 -5.20 5.11 9.99
N SER A 90 -4.66 3.90 9.88
CA SER A 90 -3.56 3.56 8.98
C SER A 90 -3.63 2.08 8.61
N SER A 91 -2.89 1.71 7.56
CA SER A 91 -2.66 0.32 7.20
C SER A 91 -1.70 -0.34 8.21
N ASN A 92 -1.97 -1.59 8.58
CA ASN A 92 -1.11 -2.43 9.40
C ASN A 92 -0.01 -3.12 8.59
N ILE A 93 -0.28 -3.33 7.30
CA ILE A 93 0.67 -3.93 6.35
C ILE A 93 1.34 -2.84 5.49
N ASP A 94 1.06 -1.57 5.80
CA ASP A 94 1.56 -0.39 5.11
C ASP A 94 1.33 -0.49 3.59
N ASN A 95 0.10 -0.88 3.24
CA ASN A 95 -0.35 -1.02 1.88
C ASN A 95 -0.37 0.34 1.17
N ARG A 96 0.20 0.37 -0.04
CA ARG A 96 0.26 1.56 -0.89
C ARG A 96 -0.80 1.62 -1.97
N PHE A 97 -1.38 0.50 -2.41
CA PHE A 97 -2.30 0.49 -3.55
C PHE A 97 -3.76 0.43 -3.10
N LEU A 98 -4.56 1.42 -3.50
CA LEU A 98 -5.94 1.60 -3.02
C LEU A 98 -6.93 1.80 -4.16
N PHE A 99 -7.56 2.97 -4.24
CA PHE A 99 -8.60 3.29 -5.21
C PHE A 99 -8.03 3.19 -6.63
N THR A 100 -8.74 2.51 -7.53
CA THR A 100 -8.26 2.18 -8.89
C THR A 100 -6.87 1.51 -8.92
N ALA A 101 -6.48 0.84 -7.82
CA ALA A 101 -5.17 0.23 -7.62
C ALA A 101 -3.99 1.19 -7.80
N ARG A 102 -4.24 2.49 -7.66
CA ARG A 102 -3.22 3.53 -7.69
C ARG A 102 -2.59 3.70 -6.32
N GLU A 103 -1.36 4.21 -6.34
CA GLU A 103 -0.63 4.56 -5.13
C GLU A 103 -1.37 5.65 -4.37
N TRP A 104 -1.60 5.39 -3.09
CA TRP A 104 -2.08 6.37 -2.14
C TRP A 104 -0.91 6.81 -1.27
N ASP A 105 -0.60 8.10 -1.34
CA ASP A 105 0.33 8.75 -0.42
C ASP A 105 -0.50 9.65 0.50
N ASP A 106 -0.56 9.29 1.79
CA ASP A 106 -1.32 10.05 2.80
C ASP A 106 -0.58 11.32 3.25
N ALA A 107 0.55 11.68 2.62
CA ALA A 107 1.40 12.75 3.10
C ALA A 107 0.93 14.15 2.68
N LEU A 108 0.32 14.86 3.64
CA LEU A 108 0.77 16.22 3.94
C LEU A 108 0.77 16.50 5.45
N THR A 109 1.73 15.92 6.18
CA THR A 109 2.06 16.34 7.55
C THR A 109 3.33 17.18 7.52
N ALA A 110 3.21 18.46 7.14
CA ALA A 110 4.31 19.41 7.22
C ALA A 110 4.65 19.71 8.70
N THR A 111 5.59 18.97 9.28
CA THR A 111 6.20 19.37 10.56
C THR A 111 7.51 20.09 10.28
N SER A 112 7.45 21.35 9.85
CA SER A 112 8.63 22.23 9.84
C SER A 112 8.62 23.07 11.11
N THR A 113 9.28 22.62 12.17
CA THR A 113 9.59 23.46 13.33
C THR A 113 10.74 24.39 12.94
N LEU A 114 10.43 25.59 12.49
CA LEU A 114 11.44 26.64 12.25
C LEU A 114 11.96 27.12 13.61
N GLN A 115 13.17 26.70 13.98
CA GLN A 115 13.95 27.40 15.01
C GLN A 115 14.46 28.69 14.38
N ILE A 116 13.99 29.82 14.91
CA ILE A 116 14.47 31.16 14.57
C ILE A 116 15.85 31.31 15.20
N GLU A 117 16.91 31.30 14.40
CA GLU A 117 18.18 31.87 14.84
C GLU A 117 18.19 33.37 14.49
N SER A 118 18.02 34.19 15.52
CA SER A 118 18.31 35.63 15.48
C SER A 118 19.82 35.84 15.27
N TYR A 119 20.16 36.69 14.30
CA TYR A 119 21.53 37.13 14.01
C TYR A 119 22.11 38.02 15.13
#